data_AF-A0A0A2CJM4-F1
#
_entry.id   AF-A0A0A2CJM4-F1
#
_cell.length_a   1.000
_cell.length_b   1.000
_cell.length_c   1.000
_cell.angle_alpha   90.00
_cell.angle_beta   90.00
_cell.angle_gamma   90.00
#
_symmetry.space_group_name_H-M   'P 1'
#
loop_
_entity.id
_entity.type
_entity.pdbx_description
1 polymer ?
#
loop_
_entity_poly.entity_id
_entity_poly.type
_entity_poly.pdbx_seq_one_letter_code
_entity_poly.pdbx_strand_id
1 'polypeptide(L)'
;MTDQDNGYWYLASYPKSGNTWCRVFITELLRLSEEDAEGELNLNQDVETGSIASSRHWLDDQLGINTCDLSFAELDPLRGRAGEKAWLFAEGERFHKVHDAFRSPDSMGRPVVSTSGCKGVVYIMRHPEDVAVSLSHFFSWDLARCVEFLLDPMAGLVMTDRHGGHQVRQYMGRWGQHVISWVDQQQIPVLVMRYEDMLAKGSETFLELAKFLDLPNQPELVNQALENTSIDRLKKLEDQVGGFSEKPEGCERFFRSGRTGEGAEKLSFEQRQKLASSLDVVMKRFDYRGPQDG
;
A
#
# COMPACT_ATOMS: atom_id res chain seq x y z
N MET A 1 9.02 -32.05 14.11
CA MET A 1 8.52 -31.11 13.10
C MET A 1 8.07 -29.88 13.85
N THR A 2 8.95 -28.90 13.96
CA THR A 2 8.63 -27.59 14.53
C THR A 2 7.62 -26.93 13.61
N ASP A 3 6.47 -26.56 14.17
CA ASP A 3 5.46 -25.72 13.53
C ASP A 3 6.17 -24.43 13.08
N GLN A 4 6.54 -24.35 11.80
CA GLN A 4 7.06 -23.12 11.23
C GLN A 4 5.86 -22.17 11.09
N ASP A 5 5.91 -21.08 11.84
CA ASP A 5 4.89 -20.04 11.93
C ASP A 5 4.78 -19.28 10.60
N ASN A 6 4.12 -19.91 9.61
CA ASN A 6 3.92 -19.44 8.23
C ASN A 6 2.82 -18.36 8.13
N GLY A 7 2.82 -17.43 9.07
CA GLY A 7 1.93 -16.27 9.02
C GLY A 7 2.38 -15.23 7.99
N TYR A 8 1.42 -14.50 7.43
CA TYR A 8 1.68 -13.40 6.50
C TYR A 8 1.02 -12.10 6.98
N TRP A 9 1.46 -10.98 6.41
CA TRP A 9 0.95 -9.64 6.70
C TRP A 9 0.49 -8.95 5.42
N TYR A 10 -0.46 -8.03 5.56
CA TYR A 10 -0.82 -7.10 4.50
C TYR A 10 -0.13 -5.76 4.67
N LEU A 11 0.32 -5.18 3.56
CA LEU A 11 0.73 -3.79 3.44
C LEU A 11 -0.37 -3.08 2.65
N ALA A 12 -1.35 -2.54 3.36
CA ALA A 12 -2.53 -1.91 2.78
C ALA A 12 -2.35 -0.39 2.71
N SER A 13 -2.73 0.23 1.60
CA SER A 13 -2.74 1.69 1.50
C SER A 13 -3.61 2.17 0.35
N TYR A 14 -4.23 3.34 0.49
CA TYR A 14 -4.71 4.05 -0.71
C TYR A 14 -3.51 4.29 -1.65
N PRO A 15 -3.64 4.18 -2.98
CA PRO A 15 -2.52 4.40 -3.88
C PRO A 15 -1.78 5.70 -3.58
N LYS A 16 -0.46 5.66 -3.74
CA LYS A 16 0.44 6.81 -3.53
C LYS A 16 0.59 7.30 -2.08
N SER A 17 0.33 6.43 -1.10
CA SER A 17 0.52 6.73 0.33
C SER A 17 1.86 6.27 0.92
N GLY A 18 2.76 5.65 0.15
CA GLY A 18 4.09 5.25 0.64
C GLY A 18 4.35 3.75 0.76
N ASN A 19 3.46 2.90 0.24
CA ASN A 19 3.59 1.45 0.27
C ASN A 19 4.93 0.92 -0.28
N THR A 20 5.38 1.43 -1.43
CA THR A 20 6.67 1.02 -2.02
C THR A 20 7.85 1.32 -1.09
N TRP A 21 7.85 2.46 -0.40
CA TRP A 21 8.92 2.79 0.54
C TRP A 21 8.94 1.82 1.73
N CYS A 22 7.76 1.50 2.28
CA CYS A 22 7.64 0.49 3.33
C CYS A 22 8.16 -0.88 2.89
N ARG A 23 7.82 -1.33 1.67
CA ARG A 23 8.30 -2.61 1.11
C ARG A 23 9.82 -2.62 0.92
N VAL A 24 10.37 -1.57 0.32
CA VAL A 24 11.81 -1.43 0.12
C VAL A 24 12.56 -1.41 1.46
N PHE A 25 12.02 -0.73 2.48
CA PHE A 25 12.58 -0.77 3.82
C PHE A 25 12.59 -2.18 4.41
N ILE A 26 11.47 -2.92 4.30
CA ILE A 26 11.38 -4.30 4.80
C ILE A 26 12.43 -5.19 4.12
N THR A 27 12.53 -5.12 2.79
CA THR A 27 13.53 -5.87 2.02
C THR A 27 14.95 -5.53 2.48
N GLU A 28 15.28 -4.25 2.62
CA GLU A 28 16.62 -3.83 3.04
C GLU A 28 16.94 -4.25 4.49
N LEU A 29 15.96 -4.17 5.39
CA LEU A 29 16.12 -4.60 6.78
C LEU A 29 16.39 -6.11 6.89
N LEU A 30 15.67 -6.92 6.11
CA LEU A 30 15.90 -8.37 6.03
C LEU A 30 17.29 -8.65 5.46
N ARG A 31 17.66 -7.99 4.36
CA ARG A 31 18.97 -8.12 3.74
C ARG A 31 20.10 -7.78 4.73
N LEU A 32 20.01 -6.67 5.45
CA LEU A 32 21.00 -6.27 6.46
C LEU A 32 21.08 -7.21 7.66
N SER A 33 20.06 -8.05 7.89
CA SER A 33 20.05 -9.03 8.97
C SER A 33 20.69 -10.37 8.60
N GLU A 34 20.99 -10.59 7.32
CA GLU A 34 21.68 -11.78 6.83
C GLU A 34 23.20 -11.62 6.95
N GLU A 35 23.90 -12.66 7.42
CA GLU A 35 25.35 -12.60 7.66
C GLU A 35 26.18 -12.45 6.37
N ASP A 36 25.65 -12.89 5.23
CA ASP A 36 26.34 -12.95 3.92
C ASP A 36 25.80 -11.94 2.89
N ALA A 37 25.05 -10.93 3.32
CA ALA A 37 24.45 -9.97 2.39
C ALA A 37 25.50 -9.05 1.73
N GLU A 38 26.00 -9.48 0.58
CA GLU A 38 26.90 -8.69 -0.27
C GLU A 38 26.11 -7.84 -1.30
N GLY A 39 26.57 -6.61 -1.53
CA GLY A 39 26.01 -5.72 -2.56
C GLY A 39 25.02 -4.67 -2.05
N GLU A 40 24.51 -3.89 -3.00
CA GLU A 40 23.49 -2.85 -2.78
C GLU A 40 22.12 -3.40 -3.22
N LEU A 41 21.03 -2.93 -2.59
CA LEU A 41 19.66 -3.32 -2.91
C LEU A 41 19.33 -3.08 -4.39
N ASN A 42 18.86 -4.10 -5.09
CA ASN A 42 18.31 -4.00 -6.43
C ASN A 42 16.79 -3.92 -6.39
N LEU A 43 16.24 -2.74 -6.74
CA LEU A 43 14.80 -2.47 -6.68
C LEU A 43 13.93 -3.46 -7.49
N ASN A 44 14.41 -3.91 -8.66
CA ASN A 44 13.61 -4.75 -9.57
C ASN A 44 13.79 -6.25 -9.31
N GLN A 45 14.80 -6.65 -8.52
CA GLN A 45 15.08 -8.05 -8.19
C GLN A 45 14.70 -8.38 -6.74
N ASP A 46 14.97 -7.48 -5.80
CA ASP A 46 14.89 -7.80 -4.37
C ASP A 46 13.54 -7.40 -3.75
N VAL A 47 12.82 -6.45 -4.35
CA VAL A 47 11.53 -5.95 -3.83
C VAL A 47 10.38 -6.90 -4.22
N GLU A 48 10.57 -8.18 -3.95
CA GLU A 48 9.60 -9.26 -4.16
C GLU A 48 8.98 -9.68 -2.83
N THR A 49 8.35 -8.73 -2.14
CA THR A 49 7.76 -8.99 -0.80
C THR A 49 6.51 -9.89 -0.83
N GLY A 50 6.14 -10.42 -2.00
CA GLY A 50 4.95 -11.23 -2.27
C GLY A 50 4.07 -10.64 -3.39
N SER A 51 3.23 -11.50 -3.98
CA SER A 51 2.23 -11.10 -4.98
C SER A 51 1.25 -10.05 -4.43
N ILE A 52 0.96 -9.02 -5.23
CA ILE A 52 -0.13 -8.06 -4.95
C ILE A 52 -1.46 -8.81 -4.84
N ALA A 53 -2.34 -8.45 -3.88
CA ALA A 53 -3.61 -9.16 -3.66
C ALA A 53 -4.62 -9.05 -4.82
N SER A 54 -4.34 -8.19 -5.81
CA SER A 54 -5.08 -8.10 -7.06
C SER A 54 -4.47 -8.93 -8.20
N SER A 55 -3.36 -9.63 -7.97
CA SER A 55 -2.69 -10.46 -8.98
C SER A 55 -3.66 -11.54 -9.46
N ARG A 56 -3.99 -11.49 -10.75
CA ARG A 56 -4.92 -12.45 -11.36
C ARG A 56 -4.34 -13.85 -11.33
N HIS A 57 -3.07 -13.99 -11.72
CA HIS A 57 -2.38 -15.27 -11.73
C HIS A 57 -2.41 -15.94 -10.35
N TRP A 58 -2.12 -15.17 -9.30
CA TRP A 58 -2.17 -15.67 -7.93
C TRP A 58 -3.60 -16.05 -7.51
N LEU A 59 -4.59 -15.20 -7.78
CA LEU A 59 -6.00 -15.51 -7.46
C LEU A 59 -6.50 -16.76 -8.19
N ASP A 60 -6.18 -16.91 -9.48
CA ASP A 60 -6.60 -18.06 -10.29
C ASP A 60 -6.00 -19.36 -9.75
N ASP A 61 -4.71 -19.34 -9.39
CA ASP A 61 -4.01 -20.47 -8.76
C ASP A 61 -4.63 -20.85 -7.42
N GLN A 62 -4.87 -19.86 -6.54
CA GLN A 62 -5.40 -20.10 -5.21
C GLN A 62 -6.87 -20.55 -5.20
N LEU A 63 -7.68 -20.03 -6.12
CA LEU A 63 -9.11 -20.34 -6.20
C LEU A 63 -9.40 -21.55 -7.11
N GLY A 64 -8.46 -21.93 -7.98
CA GLY A 64 -8.63 -23.00 -8.97
C GLY A 64 -9.65 -22.68 -10.05
N ILE A 65 -9.85 -21.40 -10.36
CA ILE A 65 -10.82 -20.90 -11.35
C ILE A 65 -10.19 -19.80 -12.20
N ASN A 66 -10.61 -19.67 -13.45
CA ASN A 66 -10.22 -18.53 -14.28
C ASN A 66 -11.05 -17.31 -13.91
N THR A 67 -10.47 -16.35 -13.20
CA THR A 67 -11.20 -15.15 -12.76
C THR A 67 -11.49 -14.17 -13.91
N CYS A 68 -10.99 -14.40 -15.14
CA CYS A 68 -11.36 -13.58 -16.30
C CYS A 68 -12.83 -13.73 -16.71
N ASP A 69 -13.44 -14.87 -16.37
CA ASP A 69 -14.80 -15.21 -16.77
C ASP A 69 -15.85 -14.75 -15.73
N LEU A 70 -15.40 -14.15 -14.63
CA LEU A 70 -16.25 -13.75 -13.51
C LEU A 70 -16.53 -12.24 -13.51
N SER A 71 -17.79 -11.89 -13.27
CA SER A 71 -18.17 -10.52 -12.93
C SER A 71 -17.64 -10.12 -11.54
N PHE A 72 -17.64 -8.82 -11.23
CA PHE A 72 -17.24 -8.34 -9.90
C PHE A 72 -18.11 -8.93 -8.78
N ALA A 73 -19.41 -9.08 -9.00
CA ALA A 73 -20.35 -9.68 -8.05
C ALA A 73 -20.09 -11.18 -7.79
N GLU A 74 -19.49 -11.88 -8.74
CA GLU A 74 -19.08 -13.28 -8.58
C GLU A 74 -17.69 -13.38 -7.95
N LEU A 75 -16.75 -12.51 -8.35
CA LEU A 75 -15.36 -12.56 -7.92
C LEU A 75 -15.14 -12.03 -6.51
N ASP A 76 -15.63 -10.83 -6.17
CA ASP A 76 -15.29 -10.16 -4.91
C ASP A 76 -15.65 -10.99 -3.66
N PRO A 77 -16.80 -11.71 -3.59
CA PRO A 77 -17.11 -12.61 -2.48
C PRO A 77 -16.19 -13.82 -2.35
N LEU A 78 -15.46 -14.17 -3.41
CA LEU A 78 -14.52 -15.30 -3.47
C LEU A 78 -13.09 -14.88 -3.14
N ARG A 79 -12.71 -13.62 -3.39
CA ARG A 79 -11.33 -13.14 -3.19
C ARG A 79 -10.82 -13.37 -1.77
N GLY A 80 -11.68 -13.19 -0.77
CA GLY A 80 -11.34 -13.46 0.64
C GLY A 80 -11.04 -14.93 0.97
N ARG A 81 -11.27 -15.86 0.04
CA ARG A 81 -10.92 -17.29 0.20
C ARG A 81 -9.56 -17.63 -0.40
N ALA A 82 -9.02 -16.76 -1.26
CA ALA A 82 -7.69 -16.94 -1.81
C ALA A 82 -6.66 -16.80 -0.68
N GLY A 83 -5.80 -17.80 -0.50
CA GLY A 83 -4.84 -17.83 0.62
C GLY A 83 -5.37 -18.45 1.92
N GLU A 84 -6.56 -19.07 1.96
CA GLU A 84 -6.99 -19.87 3.13
C GLU A 84 -6.04 -21.04 3.43
N LYS A 85 -5.29 -21.49 2.42
CA LYS A 85 -4.32 -22.59 2.53
C LYS A 85 -2.93 -22.03 2.84
N ALA A 86 -2.57 -22.04 4.13
CA ALA A 86 -1.31 -21.52 4.66
C ALA A 86 -0.01 -22.09 4.02
N TRP A 87 -0.08 -23.25 3.37
CA TRP A 87 1.09 -23.90 2.75
C TRP A 87 1.48 -23.37 1.36
N LEU A 88 0.67 -22.47 0.79
CA LEU A 88 0.90 -21.90 -0.54
C LEU A 88 1.63 -20.55 -0.52
N PHE A 89 1.92 -20.00 0.66
CA PHE A 89 2.79 -18.85 0.82
C PHE A 89 4.22 -19.36 1.06
N ALA A 90 5.11 -19.18 0.08
CA ALA A 90 6.53 -19.50 0.26
C ALA A 90 7.15 -18.61 1.37
N GLU A 91 8.25 -19.05 1.98
CA GLU A 91 8.94 -18.27 3.03
C GLU A 91 9.28 -16.82 2.61
N GLY A 92 9.41 -16.54 1.31
CA GLY A 92 9.66 -15.21 0.75
C GLY A 92 8.43 -14.32 0.48
N GLU A 93 7.20 -14.86 0.48
CA GLU A 93 5.98 -14.09 0.16
C GLU A 93 5.17 -13.73 1.42
N ARG A 94 5.81 -13.11 2.43
CA ARG A 94 5.14 -12.80 3.71
C ARG A 94 4.42 -11.45 3.75
N PHE A 95 4.64 -10.54 2.81
CA PHE A 95 4.12 -9.16 2.86
C PHE A 95 3.37 -8.76 1.59
N HIS A 96 2.07 -8.96 1.60
CA HIS A 96 1.22 -8.74 0.43
C HIS A 96 0.75 -7.29 0.33
N LYS A 97 1.02 -6.66 -0.81
CA LYS A 97 0.53 -5.32 -1.14
C LYS A 97 -0.98 -5.36 -1.42
N VAL A 98 -1.72 -4.42 -0.85
CA VAL A 98 -3.17 -4.25 -1.09
C VAL A 98 -3.51 -2.78 -1.30
N HIS A 99 -4.24 -2.50 -2.39
CA HIS A 99 -4.85 -1.18 -2.63
C HIS A 99 -6.37 -1.22 -2.61
N ASP A 100 -6.97 -2.40 -2.48
CA ASP A 100 -8.41 -2.51 -2.24
C ASP A 100 -8.76 -1.97 -0.85
N ALA A 101 -9.95 -1.37 -0.72
CA ALA A 101 -10.62 -1.27 0.56
C ALA A 101 -10.85 -2.68 1.12
N PHE A 102 -10.90 -2.81 2.44
CA PHE A 102 -11.05 -4.12 3.09
C PHE A 102 -12.31 -4.88 2.61
N ARG A 103 -13.35 -4.15 2.21
CA ARG A 103 -14.58 -4.67 1.61
C ARG A 103 -14.99 -3.84 0.41
N SER A 104 -15.61 -4.48 -0.57
CA SER A 104 -16.25 -3.81 -1.71
C SER A 104 -17.79 -3.89 -1.63
N PRO A 105 -18.54 -3.07 -2.39
CA PRO A 105 -19.98 -3.19 -2.51
C PRO A 105 -20.42 -4.59 -2.98
N ASP A 106 -19.59 -5.23 -3.80
CA ASP A 106 -19.85 -6.53 -4.42
C ASP A 106 -19.44 -7.72 -3.53
N SER A 107 -18.61 -7.47 -2.50
CA SER A 107 -18.07 -8.52 -1.59
C SER A 107 -19.08 -9.18 -0.66
N MET A 108 -20.36 -8.76 -0.68
CA MET A 108 -21.41 -9.23 0.25
C MET A 108 -21.02 -9.11 1.73
N GLY A 109 -20.26 -8.06 2.07
CA GLY A 109 -19.80 -7.79 3.44
C GLY A 109 -18.61 -8.64 3.89
N ARG A 110 -18.05 -9.48 3.02
CA ARG A 110 -16.84 -10.27 3.28
C ARG A 110 -15.58 -9.44 2.98
N PRO A 111 -14.45 -9.75 3.62
CA PRO A 111 -13.19 -9.13 3.22
C PRO A 111 -12.82 -9.56 1.79
N VAL A 112 -12.22 -8.65 1.01
CA VAL A 112 -11.69 -8.96 -0.33
C VAL A 112 -10.30 -9.61 -0.29
N VAL A 113 -9.79 -9.85 0.91
CA VAL A 113 -8.52 -10.55 1.20
C VAL A 113 -8.76 -11.61 2.26
N SER A 114 -7.97 -12.69 2.27
CA SER A 114 -8.08 -13.72 3.31
C SER A 114 -7.59 -13.19 4.66
N THR A 115 -8.37 -13.44 5.71
CA THR A 115 -7.96 -13.17 7.09
C THR A 115 -7.44 -14.42 7.79
N SER A 116 -7.55 -15.59 7.17
CA SER A 116 -7.07 -16.85 7.73
C SER A 116 -5.55 -16.94 7.58
N GLY A 117 -4.82 -17.18 8.68
CA GLY A 117 -3.35 -17.21 8.67
C GLY A 117 -2.68 -15.82 8.58
N CYS A 118 -3.47 -14.74 8.51
CA CYS A 118 -2.94 -13.39 8.52
C CYS A 118 -2.60 -12.95 9.95
N LYS A 119 -1.36 -12.52 10.18
CA LYS A 119 -0.88 -12.01 11.47
C LYS A 119 -1.27 -10.56 11.72
N GLY A 120 -1.50 -9.78 10.66
CA GLY A 120 -1.96 -8.40 10.77
C GLY A 120 -1.82 -7.60 9.48
N VAL A 121 -2.22 -6.35 9.54
CA VAL A 121 -2.08 -5.38 8.45
C VAL A 121 -1.36 -4.12 8.92
N VAL A 122 -0.39 -3.68 8.11
CA VAL A 122 0.17 -2.34 8.19
C VAL A 122 -0.62 -1.46 7.24
N TYR A 123 -1.41 -0.55 7.78
CA TYR A 123 -2.19 0.41 7.02
C TYR A 123 -1.44 1.73 6.90
N ILE A 124 -0.96 2.04 5.69
CA ILE A 124 -0.20 3.26 5.41
C ILE A 124 -1.14 4.32 4.85
N MET A 125 -1.23 5.45 5.55
CA MET A 125 -2.04 6.60 5.16
C MET A 125 -1.20 7.84 4.91
N ARG A 126 -1.70 8.70 4.03
CA ARG A 126 -1.08 9.97 3.67
C ARG A 126 -2.15 11.03 3.53
N HIS A 127 -1.80 12.28 3.80
CA HIS A 127 -2.70 13.41 3.65
C HIS A 127 -3.36 13.43 2.25
N PRO A 128 -4.70 13.53 2.15
CA PRO A 128 -5.41 13.37 0.87
C PRO A 128 -5.02 14.40 -0.18
N GLU A 129 -4.63 15.61 0.22
CA GLU A 129 -4.12 16.63 -0.71
C GLU A 129 -2.80 16.20 -1.39
N ASP A 130 -1.87 15.60 -0.63
CA ASP A 130 -0.61 15.09 -1.19
C ASP A 130 -0.82 13.84 -2.04
N VAL A 131 -1.81 13.00 -1.67
CA VAL A 131 -2.25 11.87 -2.49
C VAL A 131 -2.76 12.36 -3.84
N ALA A 132 -3.59 13.41 -3.89
CA ALA A 132 -4.12 13.96 -5.15
C ALA A 132 -3.00 14.43 -6.09
N VAL A 133 -2.01 15.16 -5.57
CA VAL A 133 -0.85 15.59 -6.35
C VAL A 133 -0.04 14.40 -6.83
N SER A 134 0.18 13.40 -5.98
CA SER A 134 0.94 12.21 -6.36
C SER A 134 0.23 11.34 -7.41
N LEU A 135 -1.11 11.25 -7.34
CA LEU A 135 -1.93 10.59 -8.35
C LEU A 135 -1.87 11.32 -9.70
N SER A 136 -1.92 12.65 -9.68
CA SER A 136 -1.83 13.48 -10.89
C SER A 136 -0.55 13.18 -11.67
N HIS A 137 0.59 13.09 -10.98
CA HIS A 137 1.87 12.74 -11.61
C HIS A 137 1.96 11.27 -12.06
N PHE A 138 1.33 10.35 -11.33
CA PHE A 138 1.43 8.92 -11.61
C PHE A 138 0.54 8.51 -12.80
N PHE A 139 -0.69 9.03 -12.86
CA PHE A 139 -1.66 8.71 -13.91
C PHE A 139 -1.74 9.77 -15.01
N SER A 140 -0.94 10.83 -14.93
CA SER A 140 -1.01 12.00 -15.82
C SER A 140 -2.41 12.63 -15.87
N TRP A 141 -3.12 12.59 -14.75
CA TRP A 141 -4.45 13.19 -14.59
C TRP A 141 -4.33 14.63 -14.13
N ASP A 142 -5.29 15.47 -14.48
CA ASP A 142 -5.40 16.79 -13.86
C ASP A 142 -5.78 16.68 -12.37
N LEU A 143 -5.48 17.74 -11.61
CA LEU A 143 -5.71 17.76 -10.16
C LEU A 143 -7.20 17.70 -9.81
N ALA A 144 -8.10 18.26 -10.64
CA ALA A 144 -9.53 18.22 -10.38
C ALA A 144 -10.06 16.79 -10.45
N ARG A 145 -9.66 16.03 -11.47
CA ARG A 145 -9.95 14.60 -11.59
C ARG A 145 -9.41 13.80 -10.41
N CYS A 146 -8.22 14.12 -9.92
CA CYS A 146 -7.65 13.45 -8.74
C CYS A 146 -8.46 13.72 -7.46
N VAL A 147 -8.93 14.96 -7.28
CA VAL A 147 -9.82 15.34 -6.17
C VAL A 147 -11.15 14.58 -6.27
N GLU A 148 -11.79 14.55 -7.44
CA GLU A 148 -13.02 13.77 -7.61
C GLU A 148 -12.80 12.29 -7.35
N PHE A 149 -11.68 11.71 -7.81
CA PHE A 149 -11.35 10.31 -7.59
C PHE A 149 -11.25 9.98 -6.09
N LEU A 150 -10.67 10.85 -5.26
CA LEU A 150 -10.61 10.64 -3.80
C LEU A 150 -11.97 10.72 -3.11
N LEU A 151 -12.96 11.35 -3.75
CA LEU A 151 -14.31 11.58 -3.22
C LEU A 151 -15.35 10.65 -3.84
N ASP A 152 -14.97 9.84 -4.82
CA ASP A 152 -15.83 8.92 -5.53
C ASP A 152 -16.05 7.62 -4.72
N PRO A 153 -17.29 7.29 -4.30
CA PRO A 153 -17.58 6.03 -3.62
C PRO A 153 -17.35 4.78 -4.49
N MET A 154 -17.19 4.94 -5.80
CA MET A 154 -16.91 3.88 -6.75
C MET A 154 -15.48 3.90 -7.29
N ALA A 155 -14.60 4.73 -6.71
CA ALA A 155 -13.20 4.78 -7.12
C ALA A 155 -12.55 3.40 -7.08
N GLY A 156 -11.75 3.10 -8.09
CA GLY A 156 -10.99 1.87 -8.17
C GLY A 156 -10.09 1.83 -9.40
N LEU A 157 -9.19 0.86 -9.43
CA LEU A 157 -8.33 0.57 -10.57
C LEU A 157 -8.81 -0.70 -11.26
N VAL A 158 -8.52 -0.82 -12.56
CA VAL A 158 -8.93 -1.97 -13.38
C VAL A 158 -10.45 -2.19 -13.28
N MET A 159 -11.21 -1.12 -13.57
CA MET A 159 -12.68 -1.09 -13.43
C MET A 159 -13.43 -1.75 -14.60
N THR A 160 -12.74 -2.50 -15.46
CA THR A 160 -13.33 -3.24 -16.57
C THR A 160 -13.48 -4.71 -16.18
N ASP A 161 -14.68 -5.26 -16.35
CA ASP A 161 -15.00 -6.67 -16.12
C ASP A 161 -14.44 -7.60 -17.20
N ARG A 162 -14.12 -7.06 -18.37
CA ARG A 162 -13.60 -7.81 -19.52
C ARG A 162 -12.09 -7.58 -19.70
N HIS A 163 -11.41 -8.66 -20.12
CA HIS A 163 -10.03 -8.81 -20.61
C HIS A 163 -8.99 -9.33 -19.60
N GLY A 164 -8.19 -10.30 -20.08
CA GLY A 164 -7.15 -11.05 -19.36
C GLY A 164 -5.89 -10.26 -19.01
N GLY A 165 -6.06 -9.10 -18.38
CA GLY A 165 -4.97 -8.37 -17.76
C GLY A 165 -4.43 -9.08 -16.52
N HIS A 166 -3.19 -8.77 -16.13
CA HIS A 166 -2.50 -9.42 -15.02
C HIS A 166 -3.10 -9.12 -13.63
N GLN A 167 -4.03 -8.18 -13.52
CA GLN A 167 -4.69 -7.82 -12.27
C GLN A 167 -6.22 -7.82 -12.40
N VAL A 168 -6.89 -8.12 -11.29
CA VAL A 168 -8.34 -7.94 -11.11
C VAL A 168 -8.64 -6.51 -10.64
N ARG A 169 -9.93 -6.15 -10.60
CA ARG A 169 -10.40 -4.87 -10.06
C ARG A 169 -9.87 -4.64 -8.65
N GLN A 170 -9.39 -3.43 -8.42
CA GLN A 170 -9.02 -2.94 -7.09
C GLN A 170 -10.04 -1.89 -6.65
N TYR A 171 -11.04 -2.29 -5.87
CA TYR A 171 -12.06 -1.35 -5.39
C TYR A 171 -11.51 -0.54 -4.22
N MET A 172 -11.57 0.80 -4.30
CA MET A 172 -11.03 1.69 -3.28
C MET A 172 -12.13 2.45 -2.54
N GLY A 173 -13.13 2.92 -3.28
CA GLY A 173 -14.10 3.89 -2.78
C GLY A 173 -13.46 5.21 -2.35
N ARG A 174 -14.19 6.01 -1.58
CA ARG A 174 -13.67 7.30 -1.09
C ARG A 174 -12.43 7.08 -0.24
N TRP A 175 -11.47 8.00 -0.28
CA TRP A 175 -10.28 7.93 0.58
C TRP A 175 -10.62 7.69 2.06
N GLY A 176 -11.60 8.43 2.59
CA GLY A 176 -12.03 8.25 3.99
C GLY A 176 -12.69 6.90 4.26
N GLN A 177 -13.46 6.37 3.30
CA GLN A 177 -14.08 5.04 3.41
C GLN A 177 -13.00 3.95 3.37
N HIS A 178 -12.00 4.09 2.51
CA HIS A 178 -10.86 3.19 2.44
C HIS A 178 -10.13 3.11 3.79
N VAL A 179 -9.80 4.26 4.39
CA VAL A 179 -9.16 4.34 5.71
C VAL A 179 -10.01 3.62 6.77
N ILE A 180 -11.30 3.97 6.88
CA ILE A 180 -12.20 3.36 7.85
C ILE A 180 -12.31 1.84 7.64
N SER A 181 -12.39 1.38 6.38
CA SER A 181 -12.55 -0.04 6.08
C SER A 181 -11.43 -0.92 6.65
N TRP A 182 -10.21 -0.39 6.67
CA TRP A 182 -9.02 -1.09 7.16
C TRP A 182 -8.76 -0.86 8.64
N VAL A 183 -8.98 0.36 9.15
CA VAL A 183 -8.66 0.68 10.55
C VAL A 183 -9.74 0.17 11.52
N ASP A 184 -11.00 0.15 11.11
CA ASP A 184 -12.11 -0.20 12.01
C ASP A 184 -12.52 -1.67 11.94
N GLN A 185 -11.99 -2.44 10.98
CA GLN A 185 -12.22 -3.89 10.95
C GLN A 185 -11.60 -4.56 12.19
N GLN A 186 -12.20 -5.67 12.63
CA GLN A 186 -11.84 -6.39 13.86
C GLN A 186 -11.37 -7.82 13.61
N GLN A 187 -11.15 -8.19 12.34
CA GLN A 187 -10.81 -9.56 11.94
C GLN A 187 -9.31 -9.83 12.03
N ILE A 188 -8.47 -8.83 11.78
CA ILE A 188 -7.00 -8.92 11.87
C ILE A 188 -6.41 -7.71 12.62
N PRO A 189 -5.28 -7.85 13.33
CA PRO A 189 -4.60 -6.73 13.97
C PRO A 189 -4.17 -5.65 12.97
N VAL A 190 -4.18 -4.37 13.39
CA VAL A 190 -3.84 -3.22 12.53
C VAL A 190 -2.76 -2.37 13.17
N LEU A 191 -1.68 -2.13 12.43
CA LEU A 191 -0.74 -1.03 12.67
C LEU A 191 -1.05 0.12 11.70
N VAL A 192 -1.38 1.30 12.21
CA VAL A 192 -1.61 2.48 11.37
C VAL A 192 -0.33 3.30 11.31
N MET A 193 0.16 3.55 10.09
CA MET A 193 1.33 4.39 9.85
C MET A 193 0.96 5.58 8.98
N ARG A 194 1.29 6.78 9.44
CA ARG A 194 1.18 8.01 8.63
C ARG A 194 2.48 8.22 7.86
N TYR A 195 2.37 8.51 6.58
CA TYR A 195 3.51 8.86 5.72
C TYR A 195 4.29 10.07 6.25
N GLU A 196 3.59 11.01 6.88
CA GLU A 196 4.17 12.19 7.52
C GLU A 196 5.07 11.79 8.70
N ASP A 197 4.67 10.80 9.49
CA ASP A 197 5.48 10.31 10.63
C ASP A 197 6.64 9.44 10.15
N MET A 198 6.48 8.69 9.05
CA MET A 198 7.59 7.98 8.40
C MET A 198 8.72 8.93 8.01
N LEU A 199 8.41 10.17 7.63
CA LEU A 199 9.40 11.20 7.30
C LEU A 199 9.92 11.95 8.54
N ALA A 200 9.03 12.36 9.44
CA ALA A 200 9.39 13.21 10.58
C ALA A 200 10.03 12.43 11.74
N LYS A 201 9.61 11.18 11.94
CA LYS A 201 9.96 10.30 13.05
C LYS A 201 10.32 8.91 12.53
N GLY A 202 11.13 8.85 11.47
CA GLY A 202 11.46 7.61 10.77
C GLY A 202 11.94 6.50 11.70
N SER A 203 12.94 6.77 12.54
CA SER A 203 13.49 5.76 13.47
C SER A 203 12.45 5.14 14.40
N GLU A 204 11.56 5.95 14.97
CA GLU A 204 10.49 5.46 15.86
C GLU A 204 9.45 4.66 15.08
N THR A 205 8.96 5.22 13.98
CA THR A 205 7.88 4.66 13.17
C THR A 205 8.27 3.32 12.55
N PHE A 206 9.49 3.21 12.03
CA PHE A 206 9.97 1.98 11.40
C PHE A 206 10.48 0.94 12.40
N LEU A 207 10.86 1.35 13.62
CA LEU A 207 11.10 0.42 14.72
C LEU A 207 9.80 -0.24 15.20
N GLU A 208 8.71 0.52 15.28
CA GLU A 208 7.38 -0.01 15.57
C GLU A 208 6.91 -0.96 14.47
N LEU A 209 7.11 -0.59 13.21
CA LEU A 209 6.85 -1.47 12.06
C LEU A 209 7.61 -2.80 12.18
N ALA A 210 8.93 -2.75 12.42
CA ALA A 210 9.74 -3.96 12.53
C ALA A 210 9.24 -4.89 13.65
N LYS A 211 8.85 -4.33 14.80
CA LYS A 211 8.26 -5.12 15.90
C LYS A 211 6.92 -5.74 15.53
N PHE A 212 6.04 -4.99 14.86
CA PHE A 212 4.72 -5.48 14.47
C PHE A 212 4.78 -6.60 13.41
N LEU A 213 5.81 -6.58 12.56
CA LEU A 213 6.04 -7.55 11.50
C LEU A 213 6.89 -8.75 11.94
N ASP A 214 7.20 -8.88 13.23
CA ASP A 214 8.14 -9.89 13.75
C ASP A 214 9.52 -9.87 13.05
N LEU A 215 10.00 -8.69 12.64
CA LEU A 215 11.28 -8.48 11.97
C LEU A 215 12.41 -8.12 12.95
N PRO A 216 13.68 -8.25 12.52
CA PRO A 216 14.82 -7.71 13.27
C PRO A 216 14.61 -6.24 13.63
N ASN A 217 14.64 -5.93 14.92
CA ASN A 217 14.25 -4.61 15.44
C ASN A 217 15.36 -3.95 16.28
N GLN A 218 16.62 -4.26 15.96
CA GLN A 218 17.78 -3.57 16.53
C GLN A 218 17.81 -2.13 15.99
N PRO A 219 17.86 -1.10 16.85
CA PRO A 219 17.82 0.29 16.42
C PRO A 219 18.87 0.65 15.36
N GLU A 220 20.06 0.06 15.46
CA GLU A 220 21.17 0.27 14.53
C GLU A 220 20.83 -0.26 13.13
N LEU A 221 20.31 -1.49 13.03
CA LEU A 221 19.88 -2.09 11.76
C LEU A 221 18.71 -1.33 11.14
N VAL A 222 17.73 -0.93 11.95
CA VAL A 222 16.57 -0.15 11.49
C VAL A 222 17.01 1.21 10.93
N ASN A 223 17.91 1.90 11.63
CA ASN A 223 18.43 3.19 11.16
C ASN A 223 19.29 3.03 9.91
N GLN A 224 20.09 1.97 9.81
CA GLN A 224 20.86 1.70 8.59
C GLN A 224 19.95 1.40 7.39
N ALA A 225 18.90 0.58 7.59
CA ALA A 225 17.91 0.32 6.55
C ALA A 225 17.17 1.59 6.13
N LEU A 226 16.80 2.45 7.08
CA LEU A 226 16.21 3.76 6.79
C LEU A 226 17.12 4.66 5.98
N GLU A 227 18.40 4.73 6.35
CA GLU A 227 19.39 5.49 5.62
C GLU A 227 19.49 4.96 4.18
N ASN A 228 19.66 3.65 4.01
CA ASN A 228 19.79 2.96 2.73
C ASN A 228 18.56 3.12 1.83
N THR A 229 17.39 3.33 2.43
CA THR A 229 16.11 3.52 1.72
C THR A 229 15.62 4.96 1.73
N SER A 230 16.50 5.94 1.96
CA SER A 230 16.16 7.36 1.84
C SER A 230 15.76 7.73 0.42
N ILE A 231 14.93 8.77 0.26
CA ILE A 231 14.41 9.18 -1.05
C ILE A 231 15.54 9.45 -2.07
N ASP A 232 16.65 10.02 -1.62
CA ASP A 232 17.79 10.32 -2.49
C ASP A 232 18.57 9.06 -2.89
N ARG A 233 18.62 8.05 -2.03
CA ARG A 233 19.18 6.74 -2.40
C ARG A 233 18.23 6.00 -3.34
N LEU A 234 16.93 5.97 -3.07
CA LEU A 234 15.93 5.33 -3.93
C LEU A 234 15.93 5.89 -5.36
N LYS A 235 16.12 7.20 -5.52
CA LYS A 235 16.30 7.83 -6.85
C LYS A 235 17.54 7.31 -7.58
N LYS A 236 18.66 7.14 -6.86
CA LYS A 236 19.90 6.61 -7.44
C LYS A 236 19.72 5.15 -7.85
N LEU A 237 19.10 4.34 -6.98
CA LEU A 237 18.79 2.95 -7.29
C LEU A 237 17.86 2.83 -8.50
N GLU A 238 16.83 3.70 -8.58
CA GLU A 238 15.94 3.78 -9.74
C GLU A 238 16.71 4.07 -11.04
N ASP A 239 17.63 5.04 -11.01
CA ASP A 239 18.45 5.39 -12.16
C ASP A 239 19.42 4.25 -12.56
N GLN A 240 19.99 3.52 -11.59
CA GLN A 240 20.89 2.39 -11.83
C GLN A 240 20.21 1.23 -12.56
N VAL A 241 18.94 0.95 -12.24
CA VAL A 241 18.17 -0.14 -12.88
C VAL A 241 17.42 0.29 -14.15
N GLY A 242 17.65 1.53 -14.61
CA GLY A 242 16.99 2.07 -15.81
C GLY A 242 15.51 2.41 -15.63
N GLY A 243 15.06 2.55 -14.38
CA GLY A 243 13.67 2.80 -14.01
C GLY A 243 13.04 1.65 -13.22
N PHE A 244 12.21 2.01 -12.23
CA PHE A 244 11.51 1.02 -11.42
C PHE A 244 10.39 0.35 -12.22
N SER A 245 10.22 -0.96 -12.07
CA SER A 245 9.24 -1.76 -12.83
C SER A 245 7.78 -1.33 -12.60
N GLU A 246 7.46 -0.77 -11.42
CA GLU A 246 6.12 -0.22 -11.13
C GLU A 246 5.90 1.21 -11.69
N LYS A 247 6.86 1.78 -12.44
CA LYS A 247 6.75 3.10 -13.05
C LYS A 247 5.82 3.08 -14.27
N PRO A 248 4.75 3.90 -14.31
CA PRO A 248 3.89 4.01 -15.48
C PRO A 248 4.63 4.56 -16.70
N GLU A 249 4.13 4.21 -17.88
CA GLU A 249 4.53 4.86 -19.13
C GLU A 249 4.21 6.37 -19.09
N GLY A 250 5.16 7.20 -19.50
CA GLY A 250 5.01 8.67 -19.48
C GLY A 250 5.37 9.36 -18.16
N CYS A 251 5.70 8.61 -17.10
CA CYS A 251 6.23 9.19 -15.87
C CYS A 251 7.77 9.28 -15.94
N GLU A 252 8.34 10.46 -15.69
CA GLU A 252 9.81 10.67 -15.72
C GLU A 252 10.53 9.88 -14.62
N ARG A 253 10.00 9.89 -13.38
CA ARG A 253 10.56 9.20 -12.21
C ARG A 253 9.46 8.68 -11.29
N PHE A 254 9.64 7.49 -10.73
CA PHE A 254 8.77 6.94 -9.70
C PHE A 254 9.02 7.59 -8.34
N PHE A 255 10.29 7.73 -7.93
CA PHE A 255 10.68 8.37 -6.66
C PHE A 255 10.94 9.87 -6.86
N ARG A 256 9.91 10.70 -6.66
CA ARG A 256 9.97 12.13 -7.00
C ARG A 256 10.51 13.05 -5.90
N SER A 257 9.69 13.36 -4.91
CA SER A 257 9.96 14.44 -3.95
C SER A 257 10.10 13.91 -2.53
N GLY A 258 9.45 12.80 -2.20
CA GLY A 258 9.47 12.23 -0.85
C GLY A 258 9.03 13.20 0.24
N ARG A 259 8.30 14.27 -0.12
CA ARG A 259 7.95 15.37 0.78
C ARG A 259 6.45 15.45 1.03
N THR A 260 6.07 16.11 2.11
CA THR A 260 4.69 16.39 2.52
C THR A 260 4.38 17.87 2.32
N GLY A 261 3.11 18.21 2.12
CA GLY A 261 2.63 19.59 1.98
C GLY A 261 2.62 20.13 0.55
N GLU A 262 2.96 19.32 -0.47
CA GLU A 262 2.86 19.74 -1.88
C GLU A 262 1.40 19.96 -2.29
N GLY A 263 0.48 19.22 -1.68
CA GLY A 263 -0.95 19.41 -1.85
C GLY A 263 -1.40 20.84 -1.57
N ALA A 264 -0.87 21.44 -0.49
CA ALA A 264 -1.19 22.80 -0.11
C ALA A 264 -0.65 23.85 -1.10
N GLU A 265 0.49 23.56 -1.75
CA GLU A 265 1.13 24.43 -2.76
C GLU A 265 0.43 24.35 -4.12
N LYS A 266 -0.09 23.17 -4.51
CA LYS A 266 -0.53 22.87 -5.88
C LYS A 266 -2.04 22.89 -6.07
N LEU A 267 -2.81 22.53 -5.05
CA LEU A 267 -4.27 22.52 -5.15
C LEU A 267 -4.84 23.93 -4.99
N SER A 268 -5.93 24.22 -5.69
CA SER A 268 -6.67 25.45 -5.48
C SER A 268 -7.33 25.46 -4.11
N PHE A 269 -7.63 26.65 -3.59
CA PHE A 269 -8.36 26.81 -2.33
C PHE A 269 -9.69 26.03 -2.33
N GLU A 270 -10.44 26.08 -3.43
CA GLU A 270 -11.71 25.36 -3.58
C GLU A 270 -11.53 23.84 -3.52
N GLN A 271 -10.50 23.30 -4.19
CA GLN A 271 -10.18 21.87 -4.15
C GLN A 271 -9.82 21.41 -2.73
N ARG A 272 -9.00 22.19 -2.02
CA ARG A 272 -8.61 21.91 -0.63
C ARG A 272 -9.81 21.95 0.30
N GLN A 273 -10.65 22.98 0.18
CA GLN A 273 -11.88 23.10 0.98
C GLN A 273 -12.84 21.94 0.70
N LYS A 274 -12.98 21.52 -0.56
CA LYS A 274 -13.81 20.36 -0.94
C LYS A 274 -13.31 19.07 -0.28
N LEU A 275 -12.00 18.80 -0.31
CA LEU A 275 -11.41 17.64 0.37
C LEU A 275 -11.62 17.73 1.90
N ALA A 276 -11.28 18.88 2.51
CA ALA A 276 -11.33 19.08 3.95
C ALA A 276 -12.74 18.98 4.56
N SER A 277 -13.76 19.38 3.80
CA SER A 277 -15.17 19.25 4.19
C SER A 277 -15.70 17.84 3.97
N SER A 278 -15.37 17.22 2.84
CA SER A 278 -15.89 15.89 2.47
C SER A 278 -15.25 14.75 3.27
N LEU A 279 -14.02 14.94 3.75
CA LEU A 279 -13.23 13.94 4.48
C LEU A 279 -13.03 14.30 5.96
N ASP A 280 -13.77 15.29 6.48
CA ASP A 280 -13.60 15.87 7.82
C ASP A 280 -13.42 14.83 8.91
N VAL A 281 -14.39 13.91 9.04
CA VAL A 281 -14.43 12.92 10.12
C VAL A 281 -13.12 12.13 10.21
N VAL A 282 -12.59 11.68 9.08
CA VAL A 282 -11.35 10.89 9.03
C VAL A 282 -10.14 11.80 9.23
N MET A 283 -10.11 12.97 8.59
CA MET A 283 -9.01 13.93 8.74
C MET A 283 -8.85 14.40 10.19
N LYS A 284 -9.96 14.62 10.91
CA LYS A 284 -9.95 14.98 12.33
C LYS A 284 -9.49 13.81 13.21
N ARG A 285 -9.93 12.58 12.91
CA ARG A 285 -9.57 11.39 13.69
C ARG A 285 -8.07 11.10 13.69
N PHE A 286 -7.40 11.38 12.58
CA PHE A 286 -5.98 11.07 12.41
C PHE A 286 -5.08 12.32 12.36
N ASP A 287 -5.53 13.44 12.94
CA ASP A 287 -4.74 14.68 13.07
C ASP A 287 -4.15 15.20 11.74
N TYR A 288 -4.96 15.18 10.69
CA TYR A 288 -4.67 15.81 9.40
C TYR A 288 -5.30 17.20 9.25
N ARG A 289 -6.15 17.61 10.18
CA ARG A 289 -6.39 19.04 10.34
C ARG A 289 -5.17 19.62 11.05
N GLY A 290 -4.53 20.60 10.43
CA GLY A 290 -3.62 21.47 11.18
C GLY A 290 -4.32 22.03 12.42
N PRO A 291 -3.59 22.57 13.41
CA PRO A 291 -4.23 23.27 14.52
C PRO A 291 -5.26 24.23 13.95
N GLN A 292 -6.52 24.11 14.39
CA GLN A 292 -7.53 25.09 14.02
C GLN A 292 -7.02 26.43 14.56
N ASP A 293 -6.63 27.35 13.68
CA ASP A 293 -6.35 28.72 14.08
C ASP A 293 -7.59 29.22 14.82
N GLY A 294 -7.44 29.35 16.14
CA GLY A 294 -8.46 29.86 17.06
C GLY A 294 -8.53 31.37 17.07
#